data_AF-A0AAE7EFC3-F1
#
_entry.id   AF-A0AAE7EFC3-F1
#
_cell.length_a   1.000
_cell.length_b   1.000
_cell.length_c   1.000
_cell.angle_alpha   90.00
_cell.angle_beta   90.00
_cell.angle_gamma   90.00
#
_symmetry.space_group_name_H-M   'P 1'
#
loop_
_entity.id
_entity.type
_entity.pdbx_description
1 polymer ?
#
loop_
_entity_poly.entity_id
_entity_poly.type
_entity_poly.pdbx_seq_one_letter_code
_entity_poly.pdbx_strand_id
1 'polypeptide(L)'
;MSAQKKNTSEDTKKTEEAPIINEKKCFVIMPIADHSDYDTGHFTRVYEHLIKPAAQDAGYIVSRADDSSASHMIMFDILKKIIDSDMVICDLSSNNANVFYELGLRQAFNKKTILIIDENTRAPFDINAFRFVVYSSTLRFDHVILDIEKIKKMLDETESAPDNDINSIVKLLQIQPAEIKPVRLNQQDSLMFDIIKRLDNKMTRLENTIENTQSENKDLYKSVTHYAVDPRTIDMKRQEKNMDIRELEQKIVRERIIKKI
;
A
#
# COMPACT_ATOMS: atom_id res chain seq x y z
N MET A 1 -27.42 22.09 -74.05
CA MET A 1 -26.96 23.20 -73.19
C MET A 1 -27.62 23.03 -71.83
N SER A 2 -27.00 22.28 -70.92
CA SER A 2 -26.13 22.79 -69.85
C SER A 2 -26.91 23.35 -68.66
N ALA A 3 -27.12 22.53 -67.63
CA ALA A 3 -27.32 23.00 -66.26
C ALA A 3 -26.84 21.92 -65.28
N GLN A 4 -25.63 22.13 -64.75
CA GLN A 4 -25.04 21.36 -63.65
C GLN A 4 -25.83 21.61 -62.35
N LYS A 5 -26.18 20.55 -61.63
CA LYS A 5 -26.51 20.62 -60.20
C LYS A 5 -25.45 19.81 -59.44
N LYS A 6 -24.64 20.52 -58.67
CA LYS A 6 -23.71 20.00 -57.66
C LYS A 6 -24.53 19.28 -56.58
N ASN A 7 -24.35 17.97 -56.43
CA ASN A 7 -24.65 17.27 -55.18
C ASN A 7 -23.32 17.04 -54.47
N THR A 8 -23.08 17.83 -53.43
CA THR A 8 -22.12 17.57 -52.38
C THR A 8 -22.63 16.41 -51.53
N SER A 9 -22.02 15.23 -51.70
CA SER A 9 -22.16 14.10 -50.78
C SER A 9 -21.36 14.40 -49.51
N GLU A 10 -22.07 14.59 -48.40
CA GLU A 10 -21.51 14.60 -47.05
C GLU A 10 -20.94 13.20 -46.75
N ASP A 11 -19.62 13.14 -46.65
CA ASP A 11 -18.87 11.95 -46.30
C ASP A 11 -18.87 11.84 -44.76
N THR A 12 -19.91 11.24 -44.19
CA THR A 12 -19.96 10.86 -42.78
C THR A 12 -18.95 9.73 -42.53
N LYS A 13 -17.70 10.13 -42.26
CA LYS A 13 -16.70 9.26 -41.62
C LYS A 13 -17.22 8.86 -40.24
N LYS A 14 -17.78 7.64 -40.15
CA LYS A 14 -17.92 6.91 -38.89
C LYS A 14 -16.51 6.66 -38.36
N THR A 15 -16.14 7.37 -37.31
CA THR A 15 -14.98 7.04 -36.49
C THR A 15 -15.31 5.74 -35.78
N GLU A 16 -14.75 4.63 -36.25
CA GLU A 16 -14.75 3.38 -35.51
C GLU A 16 -13.88 3.60 -34.26
N GLU A 17 -14.51 3.70 -33.09
CA GLU A 17 -13.82 3.67 -31.81
C GLU A 17 -13.12 2.30 -31.70
N ALA A 18 -11.79 2.33 -31.60
CA ALA A 18 -10.98 1.13 -31.40
C ALA A 18 -11.50 0.36 -30.17
N PRO A 19 -11.56 -0.98 -30.22
CA PRO A 19 -12.07 -1.77 -29.10
C PRO A 19 -11.24 -1.46 -27.86
N ILE A 20 -11.92 -1.16 -26.75
CA ILE A 20 -11.29 -1.04 -25.43
C ILE A 20 -10.75 -2.42 -25.09
N ILE A 21 -9.46 -2.65 -25.36
CA ILE A 21 -8.77 -3.86 -24.93
C ILE A 21 -8.68 -3.75 -23.41
N ASN A 22 -9.52 -4.49 -22.70
CA ASN A 22 -9.40 -4.58 -21.25
C ASN A 22 -8.18 -5.46 -20.95
N GLU A 23 -7.04 -4.82 -20.71
CA GLU A 23 -5.77 -5.50 -20.48
C GLU A 23 -5.85 -6.31 -19.17
N LYS A 24 -5.73 -7.64 -19.27
CA LYS A 24 -5.79 -8.54 -18.12
C LYS A 24 -4.54 -8.38 -17.26
N LYS A 25 -4.71 -8.27 -15.95
CA LYS A 25 -3.62 -8.05 -15.01
C LYS A 25 -3.16 -9.37 -14.38
N CYS A 26 -1.86 -9.58 -14.39
CA CYS A 26 -1.19 -10.67 -13.69
C CYS A 26 -0.29 -10.11 -12.60
N PHE A 27 -0.54 -10.51 -11.36
CA PHE A 27 0.30 -10.13 -10.22
C PHE A 27 1.20 -11.28 -9.81
N VAL A 28 2.48 -11.00 -9.62
CA VAL A 28 3.50 -11.99 -9.27
C VAL A 28 3.87 -11.84 -7.79
N ILE A 29 3.63 -12.92 -7.06
CA ILE A 29 4.03 -13.11 -5.67
C ILE A 29 5.24 -14.05 -5.68
N MET A 30 6.37 -13.58 -5.16
CA MET A 30 7.61 -14.36 -5.14
C MET A 30 8.55 -13.89 -4.04
N PRO A 31 9.59 -14.66 -3.68
CA PRO A 31 10.63 -14.19 -2.80
C PRO A 31 11.32 -12.95 -3.38
N ILE A 32 11.31 -11.84 -2.62
CA ILE A 32 11.94 -10.58 -3.04
C ILE A 32 13.40 -10.52 -2.59
N ALA A 33 13.66 -11.01 -1.38
CA ALA A 33 15.00 -11.02 -0.81
C ALA A 33 15.79 -12.24 -1.29
N ASP A 34 17.10 -12.08 -1.38
CA ASP A 34 18.01 -13.20 -1.59
C ASP A 34 17.88 -14.23 -0.45
N HIS A 35 18.06 -15.49 -0.79
CA HIS A 35 18.02 -16.60 0.14
C HIS A 35 19.37 -17.33 0.11
N SER A 36 19.82 -17.86 1.25
CA SER A 36 21.17 -18.45 1.39
C SER A 36 21.46 -19.59 0.42
N ASP A 37 20.41 -20.30 0.01
CA ASP A 37 20.49 -21.47 -0.86
C ASP A 37 20.55 -21.12 -2.35
N TYR A 38 20.55 -19.82 -2.67
CA TYR A 38 20.49 -19.30 -4.02
C TYR A 38 21.55 -18.23 -4.26
N ASP A 39 21.98 -18.11 -5.51
CA ASP A 39 22.84 -17.00 -5.91
C ASP A 39 22.13 -15.65 -5.73
N THR A 40 22.89 -14.63 -5.37
CA THR A 40 22.42 -13.24 -5.32
C THR A 40 21.68 -12.84 -6.60
N GLY A 41 20.49 -12.27 -6.44
CA GLY A 41 19.62 -11.85 -7.53
C GLY A 41 18.95 -12.99 -8.30
N HIS A 42 18.95 -14.22 -7.79
CA HIS A 42 18.30 -15.37 -8.41
C HIS A 42 16.83 -15.08 -8.74
N PHE A 43 16.05 -14.64 -7.75
CA PHE A 43 14.63 -14.35 -7.92
C PHE A 43 14.36 -13.18 -8.88
N THR A 44 15.26 -12.20 -8.96
CA THR A 44 15.19 -11.17 -10.00
C THR A 44 15.33 -11.76 -11.40
N ARG A 45 16.25 -12.71 -11.60
CA ARG A 45 16.41 -13.41 -12.88
C ARG A 45 15.21 -14.30 -13.20
N VAL A 46 14.66 -15.01 -12.21
CA VAL A 46 13.43 -15.81 -12.36
C VAL A 46 12.28 -14.91 -12.85
N TYR A 47 12.11 -13.74 -12.23
CA TYR A 47 11.08 -12.80 -12.65
C TYR A 47 11.27 -12.32 -14.09
N GLU A 48 12.43 -11.74 -14.41
CA GLU A 48 12.67 -11.07 -15.69
C GLU A 48 12.79 -12.04 -16.87
N HIS A 49 13.33 -13.24 -16.66
CA HIS A 49 13.65 -14.18 -17.74
C HIS A 49 12.70 -15.37 -17.85
N LEU A 50 11.88 -15.65 -16.84
CA LEU A 50 10.97 -16.79 -16.84
C LEU A 50 9.51 -16.34 -16.68
N ILE A 51 9.16 -15.72 -15.54
CA ILE A 51 7.76 -15.43 -15.20
C ILE A 51 7.16 -14.36 -16.10
N LYS A 52 7.86 -13.21 -16.21
CA LYS A 52 7.36 -12.05 -16.97
C LYS A 52 7.21 -12.36 -18.46
N PRO A 53 8.18 -13.02 -19.15
CA PRO A 53 7.99 -13.44 -20.54
C PRO A 53 6.80 -14.40 -20.71
N ALA A 54 6.65 -15.40 -19.83
CA ALA A 54 5.55 -16.36 -19.92
C ALA A 54 4.17 -15.71 -19.77
N ALA A 55 4.02 -14.81 -18.80
CA ALA A 55 2.76 -14.13 -18.57
C ALA A 55 2.44 -13.08 -19.65
N GLN A 56 3.45 -12.39 -20.19
CA GLN A 56 3.28 -11.48 -21.33
C GLN A 56 2.89 -12.22 -22.61
N ASP A 57 3.49 -13.39 -22.87
CA ASP A 57 3.14 -14.24 -24.01
C ASP A 57 1.73 -14.88 -23.88
N ALA A 58 1.21 -14.96 -22.65
CA ALA A 58 -0.20 -15.29 -22.36
C ALA A 58 -1.14 -14.08 -22.44
N GLY A 59 -0.64 -12.87 -22.76
CA GLY A 59 -1.44 -11.66 -22.96
C GLY A 59 -1.77 -10.87 -21.70
N TYR A 60 -1.01 -11.07 -20.61
CA TYR A 60 -1.20 -10.33 -19.36
C TYR A 60 -0.24 -9.15 -19.21
N ILE A 61 -0.71 -8.10 -18.52
CA ILE A 61 0.16 -7.07 -17.94
C ILE A 61 0.64 -7.55 -16.58
N VAL A 62 1.95 -7.70 -16.48
CA VAL A 62 2.63 -8.27 -15.32
C VAL A 62 3.08 -7.16 -14.37
N SER A 63 2.83 -7.33 -13.08
CA SER A 63 3.38 -6.47 -12.03
C SER A 63 3.91 -7.30 -10.87
N ARG A 64 4.97 -6.82 -10.21
CA ARG A 64 5.57 -7.45 -9.03
C ARG A 64 5.26 -6.64 -7.77
N ALA A 65 5.34 -7.29 -6.61
CA ALA A 65 5.00 -6.71 -5.31
C ALA A 65 5.88 -5.51 -4.89
N ASP A 66 7.14 -5.47 -5.33
CA ASP A 66 8.14 -4.47 -4.95
C ASP A 66 8.21 -3.24 -5.88
N ASP A 67 7.39 -3.17 -6.94
CA ASP A 67 7.38 -2.04 -7.87
C ASP A 67 6.86 -0.70 -7.27
N SER A 68 6.42 -0.67 -6.01
CA SER A 68 5.82 0.53 -5.34
C SER A 68 6.60 0.98 -4.09
N SER A 69 7.10 2.22 -4.11
CA SER A 69 8.16 2.72 -3.21
C SER A 69 7.73 3.32 -1.85
N ALA A 70 6.50 3.12 -1.36
CA ALA A 70 6.00 3.80 -0.15
C ALA A 70 5.71 2.82 1.01
N SER A 71 6.70 2.59 1.89
CA SER A 71 6.74 1.56 2.97
C SER A 71 5.43 1.27 3.73
N HIS A 72 4.64 2.28 4.13
CA HIS A 72 3.38 2.06 4.88
C HIS A 72 2.17 1.74 3.96
N MET A 73 2.26 2.04 2.67
CA MET A 73 1.24 1.73 1.66
C MET A 73 1.50 0.39 0.97
N ILE A 74 2.72 -0.16 1.06
CA ILE A 74 3.12 -1.38 0.34
C ILE A 74 2.19 -2.56 0.65
N MET A 75 1.94 -2.84 1.93
CA MET A 75 1.07 -3.98 2.30
C MET A 75 -0.37 -3.80 1.78
N PHE A 76 -0.92 -2.59 1.86
CA PHE A 76 -2.26 -2.31 1.35
C PHE A 76 -2.31 -2.46 -0.17
N ASP A 77 -1.30 -1.94 -0.88
CA ASP A 77 -1.19 -2.03 -2.33
C ASP A 77 -1.00 -3.47 -2.80
N ILE A 78 -0.21 -4.27 -2.08
CA ILE A 78 -0.06 -5.71 -2.33
C ILE A 78 -1.41 -6.41 -2.14
N LEU A 79 -2.08 -6.22 -1.00
CA LEU A 79 -3.39 -6.84 -0.75
C LEU A 79 -4.40 -6.46 -1.83
N LYS A 80 -4.41 -5.19 -2.25
CA LYS A 80 -5.25 -4.71 -3.32
C LYS A 80 -4.91 -5.39 -4.65
N LYS A 81 -3.63 -5.52 -5.01
CA LYS A 81 -3.20 -6.22 -6.23
C LYS A 81 -3.55 -7.72 -6.18
N ILE A 82 -3.37 -8.37 -5.03
CA ILE A 82 -3.75 -9.78 -4.80
C ILE A 82 -5.24 -9.96 -5.08
N ILE A 83 -6.06 -9.00 -4.67
CA ILE A 83 -7.50 -9.07 -4.89
C ILE A 83 -7.84 -8.69 -6.34
N ASP A 84 -7.41 -7.54 -6.83
CA ASP A 84 -7.91 -6.92 -8.06
C ASP A 84 -7.35 -7.55 -9.34
N SER A 85 -6.26 -8.32 -9.25
CA SER A 85 -5.67 -8.94 -10.44
C SER A 85 -6.50 -10.13 -10.95
N ASP A 86 -6.61 -10.23 -12.27
CA ASP A 86 -7.32 -11.31 -12.96
C ASP A 86 -6.62 -12.66 -12.73
N MET A 87 -5.29 -12.65 -12.75
CA MET A 87 -4.43 -13.81 -12.50
C MET A 87 -3.36 -13.50 -11.45
N VAL A 88 -2.99 -14.51 -10.67
CA VAL A 88 -1.85 -14.45 -9.76
C VAL A 88 -0.91 -15.62 -10.02
N ILE A 89 0.39 -15.34 -10.06
CA ILE A 89 1.45 -16.35 -10.10
C ILE A 89 2.15 -16.33 -8.74
N CYS A 90 2.15 -17.45 -8.03
CA CYS A 90 2.90 -17.60 -6.78
C CYS A 90 4.11 -18.50 -6.99
N ASP A 91 5.31 -17.94 -6.79
CA ASP A 91 6.57 -18.67 -6.72
C ASP A 91 6.84 -19.13 -5.29
N LEU A 92 6.71 -20.42 -5.06
CA LEU A 92 6.82 -21.05 -3.74
C LEU A 92 8.24 -21.54 -3.43
N SER A 93 9.19 -21.24 -4.31
CA SER A 93 10.61 -21.55 -4.13
C SER A 93 11.15 -20.95 -2.82
N SER A 94 12.18 -21.58 -2.28
CA SER A 94 12.76 -21.27 -0.95
C SER A 94 11.78 -21.39 0.23
N ASN A 95 10.55 -21.89 0.04
CA ASN A 95 9.53 -21.97 1.09
C ASN A 95 9.31 -20.63 1.83
N ASN A 96 9.27 -19.52 1.09
CA ASN A 96 9.14 -18.19 1.69
C ASN A 96 7.79 -17.99 2.40
N ALA A 97 7.83 -17.67 3.69
CA ALA A 97 6.63 -17.50 4.53
C ALA A 97 5.71 -16.38 4.05
N ASN A 98 6.24 -15.29 3.49
CA ASN A 98 5.43 -14.17 3.00
C ASN A 98 4.63 -14.59 1.76
N VAL A 99 5.25 -15.36 0.86
CA VAL A 99 4.57 -15.89 -0.33
C VAL A 99 3.41 -16.81 0.08
N PHE A 100 3.60 -17.67 1.09
CA PHE A 100 2.50 -18.51 1.60
C PHE A 100 1.36 -17.70 2.22
N TYR A 101 1.68 -16.64 2.95
CA TYR A 101 0.66 -15.74 3.51
C TYR A 101 -0.20 -15.09 2.41
N GLU A 102 0.45 -14.56 1.38
CA GLU A 102 -0.22 -13.91 0.25
C GLU A 102 -1.02 -14.90 -0.61
N LEU A 103 -0.50 -16.11 -0.80
CA LEU A 103 -1.22 -17.22 -1.44
C LEU A 103 -2.49 -17.57 -0.67
N GLY A 104 -2.40 -17.73 0.66
CA GLY A 104 -3.54 -18.05 1.51
C GLY A 104 -4.65 -16.99 1.41
N LEU A 105 -4.27 -15.70 1.38
CA LEU A 105 -5.21 -14.60 1.15
C LEU A 105 -5.89 -14.69 -0.22
N ARG A 106 -5.15 -14.93 -1.30
CA ARG A 106 -5.71 -15.08 -2.65
C ARG A 106 -6.70 -16.25 -2.71
N GLN A 107 -6.34 -17.39 -2.12
CA GLN A 107 -7.20 -18.57 -2.07
C GLN A 107 -8.49 -18.33 -1.28
N ALA A 108 -8.44 -17.53 -0.21
CA ALA A 108 -9.62 -17.16 0.57
C ALA A 108 -10.71 -16.48 -0.28
N PHE A 109 -10.33 -15.76 -1.33
CA PHE A 109 -11.24 -15.11 -2.29
C PHE A 109 -11.60 -15.99 -3.49
N ASN A 110 -11.13 -17.24 -3.56
CA ASN A 110 -11.35 -18.19 -4.66
C ASN A 110 -11.05 -17.60 -6.05
N LYS A 111 -9.95 -16.87 -6.18
CA LYS A 111 -9.56 -16.24 -7.45
C LYS A 111 -8.46 -17.03 -8.16
N LYS A 112 -8.41 -16.91 -9.49
CA LYS A 112 -7.48 -17.64 -10.36
C LYS A 112 -6.03 -17.43 -9.94
N THR A 113 -5.33 -18.54 -9.75
CA THR A 113 -3.96 -18.58 -9.24
C THR A 113 -3.24 -19.78 -9.82
N ILE A 114 -2.03 -19.57 -10.33
CA ILE A 114 -1.10 -20.64 -10.68
C ILE A 114 0.06 -20.67 -9.68
N LEU A 115 0.56 -21.87 -9.42
CA LEU A 115 1.65 -22.09 -8.49
C LEU A 115 2.86 -22.60 -9.26
N ILE A 116 4.02 -22.00 -8.99
CA ILE A 116 5.29 -22.42 -9.55
C ILE A 116 6.26 -22.71 -8.41
N ILE A 117 7.20 -23.60 -8.66
CA ILE A 117 8.24 -23.97 -7.70
C ILE A 117 9.48 -24.41 -8.46
N ASP A 118 10.67 -24.09 -7.96
CA ASP A 118 11.89 -24.64 -8.53
C ASP A 118 12.06 -26.13 -8.20
N GLU A 119 12.95 -26.78 -8.94
CA GLU A 119 13.31 -28.18 -8.73
C GLU A 119 14.07 -28.46 -7.42
N ASN A 120 14.59 -27.43 -6.74
CA ASN A 120 15.38 -27.57 -5.51
C ASN A 120 14.49 -27.53 -4.25
N THR A 121 13.31 -26.94 -4.35
CA THR A 121 12.41 -26.69 -3.23
C THR A 121 11.42 -27.82 -3.11
N ARG A 122 11.41 -28.45 -1.93
CA ARG A 122 10.38 -29.42 -1.59
C ARG A 122 9.17 -28.71 -1.02
N ALA A 123 8.03 -28.85 -1.69
CA ALA A 123 6.75 -28.33 -1.23
C ALA A 123 6.36 -28.92 0.15
N PRO A 124 5.92 -28.09 1.11
CA PRO A 124 5.34 -28.53 2.37
C PRO A 124 4.13 -29.44 2.16
N PHE A 125 3.87 -30.33 3.12
CA PHE A 125 2.79 -31.31 3.01
C PHE A 125 1.41 -30.66 2.75
N ASP A 126 1.12 -29.54 3.40
CA ASP A 126 -0.17 -28.85 3.32
C ASP A 126 -0.52 -28.33 1.92
N ILE A 127 0.50 -28.07 1.09
CA ILE A 127 0.31 -27.57 -0.27
C ILE A 127 0.65 -28.62 -1.33
N ASN A 128 1.27 -29.73 -0.97
CA ASN A 128 1.72 -30.76 -1.91
C ASN A 128 0.57 -31.39 -2.75
N ALA A 129 -0.68 -31.21 -2.32
CA ALA A 129 -1.86 -31.64 -3.07
C ALA A 129 -2.21 -30.71 -4.26
N PHE A 130 -1.67 -29.49 -4.30
CA PHE A 130 -1.92 -28.57 -5.42
C PHE A 130 -1.08 -28.92 -6.64
N ARG A 131 -1.54 -28.47 -7.81
CA ARG A 131 -0.81 -28.59 -9.06
C ARG A 131 0.21 -27.44 -9.16
N PHE A 132 1.47 -27.79 -9.37
CA PHE A 132 2.58 -26.84 -9.56
C PHE A 132 3.20 -26.99 -10.95
N VAL A 133 3.73 -25.89 -11.49
CA VAL A 133 4.74 -25.95 -12.55
C VAL A 133 6.11 -25.97 -11.90
N VAL A 134 6.89 -27.02 -12.18
CA VAL A 134 8.29 -27.10 -11.73
C VAL A 134 9.20 -26.49 -12.80
N TYR A 135 10.09 -25.58 -12.38
CA TYR A 135 11.09 -24.94 -13.25
C TYR A 135 12.52 -25.20 -12.80
N SER A 136 13.49 -25.07 -13.70
CA SER A 136 14.90 -25.24 -13.35
C SER A 136 15.50 -24.00 -12.69
N SER A 137 16.07 -24.18 -11.50
CA SER A 137 16.75 -23.12 -10.74
C SER A 137 17.98 -22.54 -11.48
N THR A 138 18.56 -23.30 -12.41
CA THR A 138 19.74 -22.87 -13.17
C THR A 138 19.44 -21.78 -14.18
N LEU A 139 18.17 -21.64 -14.60
CA LEU A 139 17.73 -20.71 -15.65
C LEU A 139 18.57 -20.81 -16.94
N ARG A 140 19.10 -22.00 -17.26
CA ARG A 140 19.80 -22.23 -18.53
C ARG A 140 18.80 -22.06 -19.69
N PHE A 141 19.23 -21.41 -20.75
CA PHE A 141 18.40 -21.06 -21.92
C PHE A 141 17.48 -22.20 -22.41
N ASP A 142 18.02 -23.41 -22.59
CA ASP A 142 17.25 -24.57 -23.07
C ASP A 142 16.11 -24.97 -22.12
N HIS A 143 16.32 -24.81 -20.81
CA HIS A 143 15.30 -25.10 -19.80
C HIS A 143 14.29 -23.96 -19.68
N VAL A 144 14.76 -22.71 -19.72
CA VAL A 144 13.90 -21.53 -19.61
C VAL A 144 12.85 -21.49 -20.71
N ILE A 145 13.19 -21.81 -21.95
CA ILE A 145 12.20 -21.85 -23.05
C ILE A 145 11.10 -22.87 -22.75
N LEU A 146 11.48 -24.07 -22.33
CA LEU A 146 10.51 -25.12 -21.99
C LEU A 146 9.67 -24.74 -20.78
N ASP A 147 10.27 -24.12 -19.77
CA ASP A 147 9.58 -23.72 -18.55
C ASP A 147 8.63 -22.53 -18.80
N ILE A 148 8.99 -21.59 -19.68
CA ILE A 148 8.10 -20.54 -20.17
C ILE A 148 6.85 -21.16 -20.80
N GLU A 149 7.02 -22.14 -21.71
CA GLU A 149 5.89 -22.82 -22.35
C GLU A 149 4.99 -23.55 -21.34
N LYS A 150 5.58 -24.21 -20.33
CA LYS A 150 4.81 -24.88 -19.28
C LYS A 150 4.02 -23.89 -18.44
N ILE A 151 4.62 -22.76 -18.04
CA ILE A 151 3.95 -21.70 -17.27
C ILE A 151 2.82 -21.11 -18.09
N LYS A 152 3.07 -20.75 -19.36
CA LYS A 152 2.04 -20.25 -20.28
C LYS A 152 0.87 -21.21 -20.41
N LYS A 153 1.15 -22.50 -20.64
CA LYS A 153 0.11 -23.52 -20.73
C LYS A 153 -0.75 -23.58 -19.47
N MET A 154 -0.13 -23.51 -18.29
CA MET A 154 -0.87 -23.47 -17.02
C MET A 154 -1.73 -22.21 -16.88
N LEU A 155 -1.22 -21.05 -17.33
CA LEU A 155 -1.98 -19.80 -17.35
C LEU A 155 -3.23 -19.93 -18.22
N ASP A 156 -3.08 -20.43 -19.45
CA ASP A 156 -4.18 -20.61 -20.41
C ASP A 156 -5.23 -21.61 -19.89
N GLU A 157 -4.78 -22.73 -19.30
CA GLU A 157 -5.65 -23.73 -18.67
C GLU A 157 -6.44 -23.14 -17.50
N THR A 158 -5.77 -22.39 -16.62
CA THR A 158 -6.41 -21.77 -15.44
C THR A 158 -7.36 -20.64 -15.84
N GLU A 159 -7.04 -19.93 -16.92
CA GLU A 159 -7.89 -18.88 -17.44
C GLU A 159 -9.17 -19.43 -18.09
N SER A 160 -9.05 -20.55 -18.81
CA SER A 160 -10.17 -21.21 -19.47
C SER A 160 -11.00 -22.08 -18.52
N ALA A 161 -10.44 -22.45 -17.37
CA ALA A 161 -11.15 -23.21 -16.34
C ALA A 161 -12.39 -22.43 -15.85
N PRO A 162 -13.53 -23.11 -15.63
CA PRO A 162 -14.68 -22.47 -15.02
C PRO A 162 -14.30 -22.00 -13.61
N ASP A 163 -14.93 -20.93 -13.10
CA ASP A 163 -14.64 -20.37 -11.77
C ASP A 163 -14.78 -21.39 -10.62
N ASN A 164 -15.46 -22.51 -10.91
CA ASN A 164 -15.63 -23.62 -10.00
C ASN A 164 -14.41 -24.55 -9.96
N ASP A 165 -13.49 -24.59 -10.92
CA ASP A 165 -12.39 -25.58 -10.98
C ASP A 165 -11.04 -25.03 -10.51
N ILE A 166 -11.07 -23.91 -9.78
CA ILE A 166 -9.86 -23.20 -9.34
C ILE A 166 -9.23 -23.95 -8.15
N ASN A 167 -7.89 -24.00 -8.13
CA ASN A 167 -6.98 -24.55 -7.12
C ASN A 167 -7.15 -23.98 -5.68
N SER A 168 -8.38 -23.85 -5.18
CA SER A 168 -8.69 -23.20 -3.91
C SER A 168 -9.05 -24.22 -2.85
N ILE A 169 -8.29 -24.19 -1.76
CA ILE A 169 -8.59 -24.94 -0.53
C ILE A 169 -9.98 -24.64 0.03
N VAL A 170 -10.49 -23.42 -0.20
CA VAL A 170 -11.82 -22.98 0.24
C VAL A 170 -12.91 -23.86 -0.36
N LYS A 171 -12.73 -24.28 -1.61
CA LYS A 171 -13.68 -25.18 -2.28
C LYS A 171 -13.55 -26.61 -1.77
N LEU A 172 -12.33 -27.10 -1.52
CA LEU A 172 -12.13 -28.42 -0.88
C LEU A 172 -12.82 -28.50 0.49
N LEU A 173 -12.81 -27.39 1.22
CA LEU A 173 -13.48 -27.26 2.52
C LEU A 173 -15.00 -27.00 2.41
N GLN A 174 -15.55 -26.84 1.20
CA GLN A 174 -16.96 -26.46 0.95
C GLN A 174 -17.40 -25.18 1.68
N ILE A 175 -16.47 -24.23 1.87
CA ILE A 175 -16.75 -22.96 2.54
C ILE A 175 -17.08 -21.91 1.48
N GLN A 176 -17.92 -20.92 1.83
CA GLN A 176 -18.18 -19.78 0.96
C GLN A 176 -16.93 -18.89 0.87
N PRO A 177 -16.48 -18.49 -0.34
CA PRO A 177 -15.38 -17.55 -0.49
C PRO A 177 -15.63 -16.26 0.27
N ALA A 178 -14.55 -15.60 0.72
CA ALA A 178 -14.66 -14.31 1.35
C ALA A 178 -15.25 -13.29 0.35
N GLU A 179 -16.35 -12.65 0.72
CA GLU A 179 -16.93 -11.59 -0.08
C GLU A 179 -16.34 -10.24 0.30
N ILE A 180 -15.86 -9.50 -0.70
CA ILE A 180 -15.53 -8.10 -0.51
C ILE A 180 -16.84 -7.34 -0.57
N LYS A 181 -17.41 -7.05 0.60
CA LYS A 181 -18.48 -6.07 0.72
C LYS A 181 -17.81 -4.71 0.65
N PRO A 182 -17.87 -3.98 -0.48
CA PRO A 182 -17.40 -2.60 -0.47
C PRO A 182 -18.21 -1.91 0.62
N VAL A 183 -17.53 -1.39 1.63
CA VAL A 183 -18.14 -0.40 2.52
C VAL A 183 -18.41 0.79 1.61
N ARG A 184 -19.60 0.80 1.01
CA ARG A 184 -20.15 2.02 0.43
C ARG A 184 -20.39 2.90 1.64
N LEU A 185 -19.40 3.74 1.93
CA LEU A 185 -19.65 4.94 2.71
C LEU A 185 -20.88 5.55 2.04
N ASN A 186 -21.99 5.67 2.78
CA ASN A 186 -23.13 6.41 2.25
C ASN A 186 -22.63 7.81 1.89
N GLN A 187 -23.33 8.55 1.04
CA GLN A 187 -22.91 9.93 0.68
C GLN A 187 -22.58 10.76 1.93
N GLN A 188 -23.34 10.53 3.02
CA GLN A 188 -23.10 11.11 4.34
C GLN A 188 -21.77 10.68 4.98
N ASP A 189 -21.41 9.39 4.93
CA ASP A 189 -20.17 8.90 5.54
C ASP A 189 -18.93 9.34 4.76
N SER A 190 -19.03 9.45 3.42
CA SER A 190 -17.96 9.99 2.58
C SER A 190 -17.77 11.49 2.80
N LEU A 191 -18.87 12.24 2.98
CA LEU A 191 -18.83 13.65 3.37
C LEU A 191 -18.22 13.84 4.77
N MET A 192 -18.59 12.98 5.72
CA MET A 192 -18.01 12.99 7.07
C MET A 192 -16.52 12.70 7.03
N PHE A 193 -16.08 11.72 6.23
CA PHE A 193 -14.66 11.40 6.07
C PHE A 193 -13.87 12.56 5.44
N ASP A 194 -14.42 13.20 4.42
CA ASP A 194 -13.82 14.40 3.82
C ASP A 194 -13.76 15.58 4.79
N ILE A 195 -14.79 15.75 5.63
CA ILE A 195 -14.80 16.78 6.67
C ILE A 195 -13.75 16.49 7.73
N ILE A 196 -13.65 15.25 8.21
CA ILE A 196 -12.62 14.81 9.16
C ILE A 196 -11.23 15.06 8.59
N LYS A 197 -10.98 14.67 7.33
CA LYS A 197 -9.70 14.90 6.66
C LYS A 197 -9.38 16.39 6.51
N ARG A 198 -10.37 17.24 6.23
CA ARG A 198 -10.17 18.71 6.18
C ARG A 198 -9.91 19.31 7.55
N LEU A 199 -10.55 18.80 8.60
CA LEU A 199 -10.33 19.23 9.98
C LEU A 199 -8.93 18.85 10.45
N ASP A 200 -8.50 17.63 10.18
CA ASP A 200 -7.15 17.14 10.51
C ASP A 200 -6.06 18.01 9.87
N ASN A 201 -6.16 18.26 8.56
CA ASN A 201 -5.24 19.16 7.86
C ASN A 201 -5.23 20.60 8.42
N LYS A 202 -6.37 21.10 8.91
CA LYS A 202 -6.43 22.42 9.56
C LYS A 202 -5.79 22.38 10.94
N MET A 203 -5.97 21.30 11.69
CA MET A 203 -5.41 21.11 13.03
C MET A 203 -3.89 21.03 12.96
N THR A 204 -3.32 20.26 12.02
CA THR A 204 -1.87 20.23 11.78
C THR A 204 -1.30 21.60 11.40
N ARG A 205 -2.02 22.39 10.59
CA ARG A 205 -1.60 23.76 10.25
C ARG A 205 -1.64 24.69 11.46
N LEU A 206 -2.63 24.54 12.33
CA LEU A 206 -2.72 25.30 13.58
C LEU A 206 -1.60 24.92 14.53
N GLU A 207 -1.32 23.64 14.71
CA GLU A 207 -0.20 23.14 15.52
C GLU A 207 1.13 23.73 15.04
N ASN A 208 1.42 23.66 13.73
CA ASN A 208 2.63 24.27 13.16
C ASN A 208 2.68 25.80 13.35
N THR A 209 1.53 26.49 13.29
CA THR A 209 1.47 27.93 13.52
C THR A 209 1.73 28.28 14.99
N ILE A 210 1.17 27.49 15.92
CA ILE A 210 1.36 27.65 17.36
C ILE A 210 2.84 27.41 17.71
N GLU A 211 3.47 26.36 17.17
CA GLU A 211 4.90 26.10 17.38
C GLU A 211 5.78 27.25 16.87
N ASN A 212 5.51 27.76 15.66
CA ASN A 212 6.23 28.92 15.11
C ASN A 212 6.04 30.18 15.97
N THR A 213 4.80 30.46 16.40
CA THR A 213 4.49 31.62 17.26
C THR A 213 5.16 31.51 18.64
N GLN A 214 5.29 30.28 19.17
CA GLN A 214 6.01 30.05 20.42
C GLN A 214 7.53 30.21 20.25
N SER A 215 8.10 29.79 19.12
CA SER A 215 9.51 30.02 18.78
C SER A 215 9.81 31.50 18.64
N GLU A 216 9.01 32.23 17.85
CA GLU A 216 9.18 33.68 17.63
C GLU A 216 9.05 34.46 18.95
N ASN A 217 8.08 34.13 19.80
CA ASN A 217 7.97 34.76 21.12
C ASN A 217 9.17 34.44 22.00
N LYS A 218 9.71 33.22 21.98
CA LYS A 218 10.90 32.83 22.76
C LYS A 218 12.15 33.62 22.33
N ASP A 219 12.28 33.86 21.03
CA ASP A 219 13.38 34.67 20.47
C ASP A 219 13.18 36.16 20.76
N LEU A 220 11.94 36.65 20.75
CA LEU A 220 11.58 38.01 21.16
C LEU A 220 11.82 38.24 22.66
N TYR A 221 11.48 37.27 23.52
CA TYR A 221 11.80 37.33 24.96
C TYR A 221 13.31 37.39 25.18
N LYS A 222 14.11 36.61 24.43
CA LYS A 222 15.58 36.68 24.49
C LYS A 222 16.11 38.05 24.02
N SER A 223 15.59 38.61 22.93
CA SER A 223 16.06 39.89 22.40
C SER A 223 15.67 41.07 23.31
N VAL A 224 14.48 41.05 23.91
CA VAL A 224 14.03 42.09 24.86
C VAL A 224 14.83 42.02 26.15
N THR A 225 15.19 40.82 26.66
CA THR A 225 16.08 40.69 27.82
C THR A 225 17.53 41.14 27.56
N HIS A 226 17.95 41.23 26.29
CA HIS A 226 19.29 41.69 25.93
C HIS A 226 19.42 43.22 25.85
N TYR A 227 18.30 43.94 25.67
CA TYR A 227 18.30 45.40 25.46
C TYR A 227 17.53 46.21 26.51
N ALA A 228 16.86 45.56 27.47
CA ALA A 228 16.13 46.28 28.52
C ALA A 228 16.54 45.83 29.93
N VAL A 229 16.96 46.85 30.69
CA VAL A 229 16.97 47.00 32.16
C VAL A 229 18.30 46.75 32.88
N ASP A 230 18.86 47.86 33.41
CA ASP A 230 19.92 47.90 34.42
C ASP A 230 19.57 46.95 35.59
N PRO A 231 20.44 45.99 35.96
CA PRO A 231 20.20 45.02 37.03
C PRO A 231 19.72 45.65 38.36
N ARG A 232 20.04 46.92 38.62
CA ARG A 232 19.65 47.62 39.86
C ARG A 232 18.16 47.98 39.94
N THR A 233 17.48 48.16 38.80
CA THR A 233 16.04 48.52 38.79
C THR A 233 15.14 47.31 39.01
N ILE A 234 15.59 46.12 38.61
CA ILE A 234 14.88 44.85 38.83
C ILE A 234 14.91 44.46 40.30
N ASP A 235 16.04 44.70 40.98
CA ASP A 235 16.19 44.35 42.40
C ASP A 235 15.34 45.24 43.33
N MET A 236 15.24 46.55 43.05
CA MET A 236 14.36 47.45 43.84
C MET A 236 12.89 47.08 43.71
N LYS A 237 12.38 46.82 42.49
CA LYS A 237 10.98 46.41 42.31
C LYS A 237 10.67 45.01 42.84
N ARG A 238 11.66 44.10 42.85
CA ARG A 238 11.53 42.80 43.53
C ARG A 238 11.50 42.94 45.05
N GLN A 239 12.31 43.83 45.62
CA GLN A 239 12.30 44.10 47.06
C GLN A 239 11.01 44.76 47.53
N GLU A 240 10.48 45.75 46.79
CA GLU A 240 9.19 46.38 47.10
C GLU A 240 8.04 45.38 47.06
N LYS A 241 7.98 44.54 46.01
CA LYS A 241 6.92 43.53 45.87
C LYS A 241 7.01 42.41 46.91
N ASN A 242 8.22 42.06 47.37
CA ASN A 242 8.41 41.05 48.42
C ASN A 242 8.14 41.60 49.83
N MET A 243 8.26 42.91 50.07
CA MET A 243 7.82 43.55 51.32
C MET A 243 6.29 43.52 51.43
N ASP A 244 5.60 43.91 50.36
CA ASP A 244 4.13 44.02 50.32
C ASP A 244 3.45 42.65 50.52
N ILE A 245 4.03 41.58 49.96
CA ILE A 245 3.55 40.20 50.16
C ILE A 245 3.73 39.76 51.63
N ARG A 246 4.85 40.10 52.28
CA ARG A 246 5.08 39.74 53.69
C ARG A 246 4.17 40.49 54.64
N GLU A 247 3.85 41.76 54.37
CA GLU A 247 2.85 42.51 55.14
C GLU A 247 1.44 41.93 54.98
N LEU A 248 1.05 41.54 53.76
CA LEU A 248 -0.21 40.83 53.52
C LEU A 248 -0.27 39.49 54.26
N GLU A 249 0.82 38.71 54.23
CA GLU A 249 0.90 37.43 54.94
C GLU A 249 0.79 37.59 56.46
N GLN A 250 1.46 38.59 57.05
CA GLN A 250 1.34 38.88 58.48
C GLN A 250 -0.08 39.34 58.87
N LYS A 251 -0.75 40.10 58.00
CA LYS A 251 -2.14 40.55 58.23
C LYS A 251 -3.12 39.38 58.18
N ILE A 252 -2.97 38.48 57.21
CA ILE A 252 -3.80 37.26 57.08
C ILE A 252 -3.58 36.32 58.27
N VAL A 253 -2.35 36.18 58.75
CA VAL A 253 -2.04 35.35 59.93
C VAL A 253 -2.65 35.94 61.21
N ARG A 254 -2.57 37.26 61.42
CA ARG A 254 -3.21 37.93 62.57
C ARG A 254 -4.74 37.78 62.55
N GLU A 255 -5.38 37.95 61.40
CA GLU A 255 -6.83 37.79 61.26
C GLU A 255 -7.29 36.33 61.49
N ARG A 256 -6.47 35.33 61.12
CA ARG A 256 -6.77 33.92 61.36
C ARG A 256 -6.61 33.50 62.83
N ILE A 257 -5.70 34.12 63.58
CA ILE A 257 -5.53 33.85 65.01
C ILE A 257 -6.68 34.45 65.82
N ILE A 258 -7.18 35.63 65.44
CA ILE A 258 -8.31 36.29 66.12
C ILE A 258 -9.65 35.56 65.88
N LYS A 259 -9.80 34.81 64.78
CA LYS A 259 -11.01 34.01 64.49
C LYS A 259 -11.03 32.59 65.12
N LYS A 260 -10.00 32.22 65.88
CA LYS A 260 -9.88 30.88 66.52
C LYS A 260 -9.80 30.93 68.06
N ILE A 261 -10.11 32.07 68.67
CA ILE A 261 -10.41 32.25 70.10
C ILE A 261 -11.85 32.76 70.18
#